data_AF-A0A3S2BC76-F1
#
_entry.id   AF-A0A3S2BC76-F1
#
_cell.length_a   1.000
_cell.length_b   1.000
_cell.length_c   1.000
_cell.angle_alpha   90.00
_cell.angle_beta   90.00
_cell.angle_gamma   90.00
#
_symmetry.space_group_name_H-M   'P 1'
#
loop_
_entity.id
_entity.type
_entity.pdbx_description
1 polymer ?
#
loop_
_entity_poly.entity_id
_entity_poly.type
_entity_poly.pdbx_seq_one_letter_code
_entity_poly.pdbx_strand_id
1 'polypeptide(L)' 'MIRPFGIQEFWFIILAVQWTIALSAAAFAGGAVGGLVVALARVSKYRLLCLPALGFIRLFQGTPLLMQLFL' A
#
# COMPACT_ATOMS: atom_id res chain seq x y z
N MET A 1 -7.41 4.79 33.06
CA MET A 1 -6.06 5.04 33.62
C MET A 1 -5.10 5.22 32.46
N ILE A 2 -4.56 6.42 32.25
CA ILE A 2 -3.55 6.68 31.20
C ILE A 2 -2.19 6.34 31.82
N ARG A 3 -1.44 5.42 31.21
CA ARG A 3 -0.06 5.13 31.66
C ARG A 3 0.81 6.36 31.35
N PRO A 4 1.67 6.79 32.30
CA PRO A 4 2.55 7.93 32.05
C PRO A 4 3.55 7.58 30.95
N PHE A 5 3.79 8.53 30.05
CA PHE A 5 4.82 8.40 29.03
C PHE A 5 6.20 8.47 29.69
N GLY A 6 6.99 7.41 29.56
CA GLY A 6 8.33 7.29 30.13
C GLY A 6 9.39 7.04 29.05
N ILE A 7 10.61 6.79 29.52
CA ILE A 7 11.76 6.55 28.64
C ILE A 7 11.61 5.24 27.85
N GLN A 8 10.91 4.25 28.40
CA GLN A 8 10.64 2.97 27.74
C GLN A 8 9.69 3.16 26.54
N GLU A 9 8.63 3.96 26.69
CA GLU A 9 7.68 4.27 25.61
C GLU A 9 8.37 5.04 24.48
N PHE A 10 9.28 5.97 24.83
CA PHE A 10 10.10 6.67 23.84
C PHE A 10 10.96 5.71 23.01
N TRP A 11 11.66 4.77 23.66
CA TRP A 11 12.45 3.76 22.96
C TRP A 11 11.59 2.83 22.11
N PHE A 12 10.41 2.45 22.59
CA PHE A 12 9.49 1.62 21.83
C PHE A 12 9.05 2.29 20.52
N ILE A 13 8.76 3.60 20.53
CA ILE A 13 8.40 4.34 19.32
C ILE A 13 9.58 4.38 18.35
N ILE A 14 10.80 4.64 18.82
CA ILE A 14 12.00 4.61 17.97
C ILE A 14 12.16 3.23 17.34
N LEU A 15 12.00 2.16 18.11
CA LEU A 15 12.04 0.80 17.57
C LEU A 15 10.91 0.54 16.57
N ALA A 16 9.73 1.12 16.73
CA ALA A 16 8.64 0.98 15.78
C ALA A 16 8.93 1.61 14.41
N VAL A 17 9.77 2.66 14.35
CA VAL A 17 10.16 3.32 13.08
C VAL A 17 10.77 2.33 12.09
N GLN A 18 11.53 1.33 12.57
CA GLN A 18 12.13 0.33 11.69
C GLN A 18 11.07 -0.43 10.88
N TRP A 19 9.92 -0.72 11.49
CA TRP A 19 8.82 -1.42 10.84
C TRP A 19 8.09 -0.51 9.87
N THR A 20 7.90 0.77 10.22
CA THR A 20 7.35 1.75 9.27
C THR A 20 8.20 1.84 8.01
N ILE A 21 9.53 1.90 8.15
CA ILE A 21 10.46 1.95 7.03
C ILE A 21 10.40 0.64 6.24
N ALA A 22 10.52 -0.50 6.90
CA ALA A 22 10.53 -1.81 6.25
C ALA A 22 9.24 -2.08 5.46
N LEU A 23 8.08 -1.84 6.08
CA LEU A 23 6.77 -2.01 5.45
C LEU A 23 6.56 -1.01 4.31
N SER A 24 6.98 0.25 4.47
CA SER A 24 6.88 1.25 3.40
C SER A 24 7.74 0.88 2.21
N ALA A 25 8.98 0.42 2.44
CA ALA A 25 9.87 -0.03 1.39
C ALA A 25 9.30 -1.25 0.64
N ALA A 26 8.77 -2.23 1.37
CA ALA A 26 8.13 -3.40 0.78
C ALA A 26 6.88 -3.03 -0.03
N ALA A 27 6.01 -2.18 0.51
CA ALA A 27 4.81 -1.69 -0.17
C ALA A 27 5.15 -0.87 -1.41
N PHE A 28 6.18 -0.02 -1.36
CA PHE A 28 6.63 0.78 -2.50
C PHE A 28 7.24 -0.10 -3.58
N ALA A 29 8.10 -1.06 -3.24
CA ALA A 29 8.69 -1.99 -4.19
C ALA A 29 7.62 -2.87 -4.86
N GLY A 30 6.74 -3.48 -4.07
CA GLY A 30 5.63 -4.29 -4.57
C GLY A 30 4.65 -3.47 -5.42
N GLY A 31 4.29 -2.28 -4.95
CA GLY A 31 3.42 -1.34 -5.65
C GLY A 31 4.02 -0.82 -6.95
N ALA A 32 5.33 -0.57 -7.00
CA ALA A 32 6.02 -0.15 -8.22
C ALA A 32 6.03 -1.26 -9.28
N VAL A 33 6.37 -2.49 -8.89
CA VAL A 33 6.39 -3.64 -9.80
C VAL A 33 4.97 -3.97 -10.28
N GLY A 34 4.02 -4.12 -9.35
CA GLY A 34 2.63 -4.40 -9.69
C GLY A 34 1.98 -3.27 -10.49
N GLY A 35 2.22 -2.03 -10.09
CA GLY A 35 1.74 -0.83 -10.78
C GLY A 35 2.28 -0.73 -12.20
N LEU A 36 3.55 -1.07 -12.43
CA LEU A 36 4.13 -1.11 -13.78
C LEU A 36 3.45 -2.17 -14.66
N VAL A 37 3.22 -3.38 -14.14
CA VAL A 37 2.49 -4.44 -14.87
C VAL A 37 1.09 -3.96 -15.25
N VAL A 38 0.36 -3.36 -14.31
CA VAL A 38 -0.98 -2.81 -14.55
C VAL A 38 -0.94 -1.67 -15.58
N ALA A 39 0.05 -0.78 -15.49
CA ALA A 39 0.22 0.33 -16.44
C ALA A 39 0.47 -0.19 -17.87
N LEU A 40 1.37 -1.17 -18.02
CA LEU A 40 1.66 -1.81 -19.30
C LEU A 40 0.43 -2.54 -19.87
N ALA A 41 -0.31 -3.27 -19.03
CA ALA A 41 -1.57 -3.89 -19.42
C ALA A 41 -2.62 -2.86 -19.87
N ARG A 42 -2.66 -1.70 -19.21
CA ARG A 42 -3.63 -0.64 -19.52
C ARG A 42 -3.38 0.05 -20.86
N VAL A 43 -2.13 0.23 -21.26
CA VAL A 43 -1.78 0.83 -22.58
C VAL A 43 -1.76 -0.18 -23.73
N SER A 44 -1.98 -1.46 -23.43
CA SER A 44 -1.99 -2.53 -24.44
C SER A 44 -3.13 -2.38 -25.44
N LYS A 45 -2.85 -2.69 -26.72
CA LYS A 45 -3.86 -2.76 -27.80
C LYS A 45 -4.86 -3.90 -27.61
N TYR A 46 -4.54 -4.90 -26.78
CA TYR A 46 -5.40 -6.05 -26.55
C TYR A 46 -6.46 -5.72 -25.48
N ARG A 47 -7.73 -5.69 -25.87
CA ARG A 47 -8.86 -5.39 -24.98
C ARG A 47 -8.91 -6.33 -23.77
N LEU A 48 -8.46 -7.58 -23.92
CA LEU A 48 -8.41 -8.59 -22.85
C LEU A 48 -7.40 -8.25 -21.74
N LEU A 49 -6.36 -7.45 -22.02
CA LEU A 49 -5.41 -6.96 -21.00
C LEU A 49 -5.86 -5.61 -20.43
N CYS A 50 -6.40 -4.77 -21.29
CA CYS A 50 -6.78 -3.40 -20.97
C CYS A 50 -8.02 -3.30 -20.06
N LEU A 51 -9.01 -4.17 -20.26
CA LEU A 51 -10.26 -4.17 -19.47
C LEU A 51 -10.06 -4.60 -18.01
N PRO A 52 -9.37 -5.72 -17.71
CA PRO A 52 -9.08 -6.08 -16.32
C PRO A 52 -8.24 -5.02 -15.61
N ALA A 53 -7.22 -4.46 -16.27
CA ALA A 53 -6.41 -3.38 -15.70
C ALA A 53 -7.26 -2.14 -15.36
N LEU A 54 -8.20 -1.75 -16.24
CA LEU A 54 -9.13 -0.67 -15.95
C LEU A 54 -10.05 -0.97 -14.76
N GLY A 55 -10.54 -2.21 -14.66
CA GLY A 55 -11.36 -2.67 -13.52
C GLY A 55 -10.59 -2.59 -12.20
N PHE A 56 -9.36 -3.12 -12.19
CA PHE A 56 -8.45 -3.03 -11.05
C PHE A 56 -8.22 -1.57 -10.63
N ILE A 57 -7.83 -0.69 -11.56
CA ILE A 57 -7.57 0.72 -11.28
C ILE A 57 -8.81 1.39 -10.65
N ARG A 58 -10.00 1.18 -11.23
CA ARG A 58 -11.24 1.79 -10.72
C ARG A 58 -11.60 1.30 -9.33
N LEU A 59 -11.44 0.01 -9.05
CA LEU A 59 -11.74 -0.55 -7.75
C LEU A 59 -10.79 0.02 -6.69
N PHE A 60 -9.48 0.02 -6.95
CA PHE A 60 -8.49 0.45 -5.98
C PHE A 60 -8.38 1.97 -5.80
N GLN A 61 -8.56 2.77 -6.86
CA GLN A 61 -8.56 4.24 -6.78
C GLN A 61 -9.92 4.83 -6.38
N GLY A 62 -11.00 4.08 -6.58
CA GLY A 62 -12.36 4.50 -6.23
C GLY A 62 -12.81 4.13 -4.82
N THR A 63 -12.01 3.35 -4.09
CA THR A 63 -12.32 2.93 -2.70
C THR A 63 -11.28 3.44 -1.71
N PRO A 64 -11.68 3.87 -0.50
CA PRO A 64 -10.72 4.31 0.51
C PRO A 64 -9.77 3.18 0.93
N LEU A 65 -8.48 3.46 1.02
CA LEU A 65 -7.47 2.47 1.44
C LEU A 65 -7.81 1.85 2.81
N LEU A 66 -8.32 2.66 3.74
CA LEU A 66 -8.75 2.16 5.05
C LEU A 66 -9.84 1.08 4.91
N MET A 67 -10.79 1.26 3.99
CA MET A 67 -11.82 0.25 3.77
C MET A 67 -11.23 -1.04 3.20
N GLN A 68 -10.24 -0.95 2.30
CA GLN A 68 -9.58 -2.13 1.71
C GLN A 68 -8.77 -2.95 2.73
N LEU A 69 -8.23 -2.29 3.75
CA LEU A 69 -7.40 -2.96 4.76
C LEU A 69 -8.23 -3.60 5.88
N PHE A 70 -9.44 -3.10 6.14
CA PHE A 70 -10.22 -3.42 7.33
C PHE A 70 -11.56 -4.12 7.06
N LEU A 71 -11.99 -4.25 5.80
CA LEU A 71 -13.18 -5.01 5.38
C LEU A 71 -12.78 -6.30 4.66
#